data_AF-A0A8B8FNA0-F1
#
_entry.id   AF-A0A8B8FNA0-F1
#
_cell.length_a   1.000
_cell.length_b   1.000
_cell.length_c   1.000
_cell.angle_alpha   90.00
_cell.angle_beta   90.00
_cell.angle_gamma   90.00
#
_symmetry.space_group_name_H-M   'P 1'
#
loop_
_entity.id
_entity.type
_entity.pdbx_description
1 polymer ?
#
loop_
_entity_poly.entity_id
_entity_poly.type
_entity_poly.pdbx_seq_one_letter_code
_entity_poly.pdbx_strand_id
1 'polypeptide(L)'
;MSGPDEATAERSLRTLTLSDKSWLYKGEGNANVVLAMPADGTVLRVMKDGGTAETLRLRTRYYDAIRRSFLDEYTDVPVLVSVHEEQLLEVDRRLRAQGCRPSDRLYKGLAFTVGLAAVCPDYTVLMQARAAITPVYCVEIKPKQGWLHVTDRRAQARCAFCAHQYLKLCRGEISVVSRYCPLDLFSGRRERVRRAVRRLLHTPQNNLKMFLDGVPLDGRDGGFARVASDAFGDEHRFAEFVAAVLLDDAAAGTDQEVHAAATEQDPATSLAGCDFEAIPMPRDCVLHKILTMQKMQTTGFAIVYSEYDRSPKSAAAQFGHVDRLVRVAAAGGQFVLDPLDGYLVAATAQDCSLFVTFSGTRMPSDTVQQQRGVVRFGTGWYAVQVKVSDLDPKPLSTVEKHRKRNADMLLACEQYLGR
;
A
#
# COMPACT_ATOMS: atom_id res chain seq x y z
N MET A 1 -45.76 2.92 14.12
CA MET A 1 -45.73 2.23 12.83
C MET A 1 -44.29 2.05 12.45
N SER A 2 -43.78 0.87 12.77
CA SER A 2 -42.42 0.41 12.56
C SER A 2 -42.15 0.34 11.06
N GLY A 3 -41.16 1.10 10.59
CA GLY A 3 -40.71 1.03 9.20
C GLY A 3 -40.13 -0.35 8.90
N PRO A 4 -40.25 -0.83 7.65
CA PRO A 4 -39.82 -2.16 7.28
C PRO A 4 -38.29 -2.23 7.28
N ASP A 5 -37.76 -3.18 8.07
CA ASP A 5 -36.66 -4.06 7.67
C ASP A 5 -35.25 -3.46 7.45
N GLU A 6 -34.63 -3.00 8.53
CA GLU A 6 -33.15 -3.07 8.68
C GLU A 6 -32.66 -4.50 9.03
N ALA A 7 -33.58 -5.47 9.14
CA ALA A 7 -33.32 -6.86 9.52
C ALA A 7 -33.17 -7.84 8.33
N THR A 8 -33.27 -7.38 7.08
CA THR A 8 -33.23 -8.26 5.88
C THR A 8 -32.18 -7.80 4.87
N ALA A 9 -30.90 -7.94 5.23
CA ALA A 9 -29.82 -8.21 4.27
C ALA A 9 -28.57 -8.83 4.92
N GLU A 10 -28.71 -9.71 5.93
CA GLU A 10 -27.68 -10.74 6.15
C GLU A 10 -27.78 -11.73 4.99
N ARG A 11 -27.27 -11.32 3.83
CA ARG A 11 -27.06 -12.20 2.68
C ARG A 11 -26.18 -13.34 3.21
N SER A 12 -26.74 -14.54 3.33
CA SER A 12 -26.03 -15.73 3.84
C SER A 12 -24.63 -15.76 3.22
N LEU A 13 -23.61 -15.64 4.07
CA LEU A 13 -22.23 -15.52 3.59
C LEU A 13 -21.91 -16.75 2.76
N ARG A 14 -21.33 -16.54 1.58
CA ARG A 14 -20.88 -17.64 0.74
C ARG A 14 -19.88 -18.48 1.54
N THR A 15 -20.15 -19.77 1.65
CA THR A 15 -19.21 -20.72 2.26
C THR A 15 -18.13 -21.06 1.24
N LEU A 16 -16.87 -20.99 1.67
CA LEU A 16 -15.69 -21.32 0.89
C LEU A 16 -15.08 -22.62 1.45
N THR A 17 -15.04 -23.64 0.59
CA THR A 17 -14.44 -24.94 0.90
C THR A 17 -12.97 -24.95 0.46
N LEU A 18 -12.03 -24.89 1.41
CA LEU A 18 -10.59 -24.85 1.16
C LEU A 18 -9.99 -26.21 0.80
N SER A 19 -10.63 -27.32 1.19
CA SER A 19 -10.17 -28.67 0.83
C SER A 19 -10.13 -28.91 -0.68
N ASP A 20 -10.99 -28.20 -1.42
CA ASP A 20 -11.18 -28.40 -2.86
C ASP A 20 -10.35 -27.41 -3.69
N LYS A 21 -9.54 -26.57 -3.01
CA LYS A 21 -8.75 -25.51 -3.64
C LYS A 21 -7.27 -25.73 -3.42
N SER A 22 -6.49 -25.46 -4.47
CA SER A 22 -5.05 -25.25 -4.32
C SER A 22 -4.80 -23.87 -3.76
N TRP A 23 -4.03 -23.80 -2.68
CA TRP A 23 -3.62 -22.55 -2.07
C TRP A 23 -2.13 -22.56 -1.71
N LEU A 24 -1.52 -21.37 -1.75
CA LEU A 24 -0.10 -21.17 -1.46
C LEU A 24 0.06 -20.04 -0.43
N TYR A 25 0.95 -20.21 0.52
CA TYR A 25 1.33 -19.11 1.41
C TYR A 25 1.94 -17.96 0.58
N LYS A 26 1.34 -16.76 0.67
CA LYS A 26 1.80 -15.59 -0.08
C LYS A 26 2.53 -14.57 0.81
N GLY A 27 2.16 -14.50 2.08
CA GLY A 27 2.77 -13.59 3.03
C GLY A 27 1.90 -13.36 4.26
N GLU A 28 2.43 -12.62 5.24
CA GLU A 28 1.68 -12.27 6.44
C GLU A 28 2.12 -10.92 7.03
N GLY A 29 1.17 -10.24 7.66
CA GLY A 29 1.40 -9.08 8.51
C GLY A 29 1.17 -9.42 9.99
N ASN A 30 1.12 -8.42 10.87
CA ASN A 30 0.79 -8.67 12.28
C ASN A 30 -0.66 -9.13 12.50
N ALA A 31 -1.57 -8.81 11.57
CA ALA A 31 -3.01 -9.03 11.74
C ALA A 31 -3.61 -10.12 10.86
N ASN A 32 -3.00 -10.42 9.70
CA ASN A 32 -3.56 -11.35 8.73
C ASN A 32 -2.46 -12.22 8.12
N VAL A 33 -2.81 -13.45 7.75
CA VAL A 33 -2.08 -14.31 6.82
C VAL A 33 -2.78 -14.28 5.47
N VAL A 34 -2.01 -14.27 4.39
CA VAL A 34 -2.51 -14.18 3.01
C VAL A 34 -2.14 -15.47 2.27
N LEU A 35 -3.15 -16.13 1.72
CA LEU A 35 -3.00 -17.33 0.90
C LEU A 35 -3.41 -16.99 -0.53
N ALA A 36 -2.55 -17.26 -1.50
CA ALA A 36 -2.93 -17.19 -2.90
C ALA A 36 -3.82 -18.39 -3.26
N MET A 37 -4.85 -18.18 -4.08
CA MET A 37 -5.67 -19.20 -4.72
C MET A 37 -5.50 -19.07 -6.24
N PRO A 38 -4.42 -19.67 -6.82
CA PRO A 38 -3.97 -19.35 -8.17
C PRO A 38 -5.02 -19.63 -9.26
N ALA A 39 -5.75 -20.74 -9.14
CA ALA A 39 -6.78 -21.12 -10.10
C ALA A 39 -7.92 -20.08 -10.19
N ASP A 40 -8.17 -19.34 -9.12
CA ASP A 40 -9.21 -18.32 -9.06
C ASP A 40 -8.68 -16.90 -9.34
N GLY A 41 -7.36 -16.70 -9.36
CA GLY A 41 -6.77 -15.35 -9.42
C GLY A 41 -7.10 -14.48 -8.21
N THR A 42 -7.28 -15.09 -7.04
CA THR A 42 -7.67 -14.40 -5.80
C THR A 42 -6.71 -14.72 -4.65
N VAL A 43 -6.76 -13.90 -3.61
CA VAL A 43 -6.12 -14.16 -2.33
C VAL A 43 -7.16 -14.27 -1.21
N LEU A 44 -6.92 -15.20 -0.29
CA LEU A 44 -7.66 -15.34 0.96
C LEU A 44 -6.86 -14.68 2.09
N ARG A 45 -7.45 -13.68 2.74
CA ARG A 45 -6.91 -13.04 3.94
C ARG A 45 -7.60 -13.63 5.16
N VAL A 46 -6.84 -14.36 5.96
CA VAL A 46 -7.31 -14.97 7.22
C VAL A 46 -6.75 -14.17 8.39
N MET A 47 -7.60 -13.78 9.33
CA MET A 47 -7.15 -13.06 10.52
C MET A 47 -6.30 -13.95 11.42
N LYS A 48 -5.33 -13.33 12.09
CA LYS A 48 -4.57 -13.94 13.18
C LYS A 48 -5.30 -13.81 14.51
N ASP A 49 -4.82 -14.54 15.51
CA ASP A 49 -5.33 -14.48 16.88
C ASP A 49 -5.56 -13.05 17.38
N GLY A 50 -6.71 -12.84 18.04
CA GLY A 50 -7.20 -11.55 18.51
C GLY A 50 -8.13 -10.82 17.53
N GLY A 51 -8.33 -11.35 16.30
CA GLY A 51 -9.38 -10.88 15.39
C GLY A 51 -10.77 -11.42 15.76
N THR A 52 -11.81 -10.66 15.43
CA THR A 52 -13.23 -11.07 15.61
C THR A 52 -14.01 -10.89 14.32
N ALA A 53 -15.16 -11.55 14.19
CA ALA A 53 -16.07 -11.36 13.05
C ALA A 53 -16.44 -9.88 12.85
N GLU A 54 -16.70 -9.17 13.95
CA GLU A 54 -16.99 -7.74 13.93
C GLU A 54 -15.79 -6.89 13.47
N THR A 55 -14.56 -7.27 13.83
CA THR A 55 -13.34 -6.62 13.31
C THR A 55 -13.29 -6.72 11.78
N LEU A 56 -13.63 -7.88 11.22
CA LEU A 56 -13.60 -8.09 9.77
C LEU A 56 -14.72 -7.30 9.07
N ARG A 57 -15.94 -7.31 9.63
CA ARG A 57 -17.06 -6.48 9.14
C ARG A 57 -16.72 -4.99 9.18
N LEU A 58 -16.10 -4.51 10.26
CA LEU A 58 -15.64 -3.13 10.41
C LEU A 58 -14.60 -2.75 9.35
N ARG A 59 -13.60 -3.63 9.10
CA ARG A 59 -12.62 -3.44 8.03
C ARG A 59 -13.27 -3.36 6.65
N THR A 60 -14.21 -4.24 6.33
CA THR A 60 -14.89 -4.23 5.02
C THR A 60 -15.69 -2.95 4.80
N ARG A 61 -16.45 -2.48 5.81
CA ARG A 61 -17.17 -1.20 5.72
C ARG A 61 -16.21 -0.03 5.52
N TYR A 62 -15.08 -0.03 6.22
CA TYR A 62 -14.05 0.98 6.05
C TYR A 62 -13.43 0.95 4.64
N TYR A 63 -13.12 -0.23 4.10
CA TYR A 63 -12.65 -0.40 2.73
C TYR A 63 -13.62 0.17 1.71
N ASP A 64 -14.93 -0.10 1.84
CA ASP A 64 -15.94 0.45 0.93
C ASP A 64 -16.03 1.98 1.04
N ALA A 65 -15.95 2.53 2.26
CA ALA A 65 -15.92 3.97 2.44
C ALA A 65 -14.67 4.61 1.81
N ILE A 66 -13.47 4.05 2.04
CA ILE A 66 -12.23 4.54 1.42
C ILE A 66 -12.29 4.45 -0.09
N ARG A 67 -12.82 3.34 -0.63
CA ARG A 67 -13.01 3.17 -2.06
C ARG A 67 -13.86 4.30 -2.65
N ARG A 68 -15.05 4.52 -2.10
CA ARG A 68 -16.00 5.54 -2.59
C ARG A 68 -15.52 6.97 -2.40
N SER A 69 -14.73 7.22 -1.35
CA SER A 69 -14.30 8.56 -0.99
C SER A 69 -12.97 8.98 -1.63
N PHE A 70 -12.08 8.04 -1.94
CA PHE A 70 -10.70 8.37 -2.33
C PHE A 70 -10.15 7.59 -3.51
N LEU A 71 -10.37 6.27 -3.59
CA LEU A 71 -9.55 5.40 -4.44
C LEU A 71 -10.28 4.81 -5.65
N ASP A 72 -11.61 4.89 -5.72
CA ASP A 72 -12.44 4.43 -6.83
C ASP A 72 -12.09 3.01 -7.34
N GLU A 73 -11.53 2.91 -8.55
CA GLU A 73 -11.15 1.64 -9.19
C GLU A 73 -9.79 1.11 -8.76
N TYR A 74 -8.98 1.93 -8.07
CA TYR A 74 -7.66 1.50 -7.57
C TYR A 74 -7.76 0.54 -6.38
N THR A 75 -8.92 0.33 -5.77
CA THR A 75 -9.05 -0.68 -4.70
C THR A 75 -10.32 -1.51 -4.88
N ASP A 76 -10.24 -2.77 -4.50
CA ASP A 76 -11.38 -3.67 -4.43
C ASP A 76 -11.81 -3.85 -2.98
N VAL A 77 -13.12 -3.93 -2.75
CA VAL A 77 -13.67 -4.19 -1.41
C VAL A 77 -13.56 -5.69 -1.12
N PRO A 78 -12.90 -6.11 -0.02
CA PRO A 78 -12.77 -7.51 0.31
C PRO A 78 -14.14 -8.17 0.51
N VAL A 79 -14.35 -9.33 -0.12
CA VAL A 79 -15.59 -10.11 -0.01
C VAL A 79 -15.49 -11.04 1.19
N LEU A 80 -16.41 -10.90 2.14
CA LEU A 80 -16.45 -11.78 3.30
C LEU A 80 -17.01 -13.15 2.92
N VAL A 81 -16.33 -14.20 3.39
CA VAL A 81 -16.72 -15.59 3.19
C VAL A 81 -16.70 -16.34 4.52
N SER A 82 -17.61 -17.31 4.65
CA SER A 82 -17.58 -18.27 5.75
C SER A 82 -16.61 -19.40 5.40
N VAL A 83 -15.77 -19.81 6.35
CA VAL A 83 -14.87 -20.95 6.22
C VAL A 83 -15.02 -21.81 7.47
N HIS A 84 -15.19 -23.11 7.30
CA HIS A 84 -15.30 -24.03 8.43
C HIS A 84 -14.03 -23.99 9.29
N GLU A 85 -14.21 -23.98 10.62
CA GLU A 85 -13.13 -23.92 11.60
C GLU A 85 -12.08 -25.02 11.38
N GLU A 86 -12.53 -26.24 11.13
CA GLU A 86 -11.67 -27.41 10.88
C GLU A 86 -10.73 -27.19 9.69
N GLN A 87 -11.19 -26.48 8.65
CA GLN A 87 -10.37 -26.18 7.48
C GLN A 87 -9.30 -25.13 7.79
N LEU A 88 -9.65 -24.08 8.55
CA LEU A 88 -8.67 -23.07 8.97
C LEU A 88 -7.63 -23.63 9.95
N LEU A 89 -8.06 -24.55 10.83
CA LEU A 89 -7.16 -25.28 11.72
C LEU A 89 -6.16 -26.14 10.93
N GLU A 90 -6.62 -26.85 9.90
CA GLU A 90 -5.76 -27.63 9.03
C GLU A 90 -4.78 -26.76 8.23
N VAL A 91 -5.23 -25.60 7.76
CA VAL A 91 -4.36 -24.60 7.12
C VAL A 91 -3.26 -24.14 8.09
N ASP A 92 -3.59 -23.75 9.32
CA ASP A 92 -2.59 -23.30 10.32
C ASP A 92 -1.55 -24.41 10.60
N ARG A 93 -2.01 -25.67 10.74
CA ARG A 93 -1.12 -26.83 10.91
C ARG A 93 -0.17 -27.01 9.73
N ARG A 94 -0.68 -26.98 8.50
CA ARG A 94 0.13 -27.12 7.28
C ARG A 94 1.15 -26.00 7.13
N LEU A 95 0.76 -24.75 7.38
CA LEU A 95 1.67 -23.60 7.31
C LEU A 95 2.84 -23.74 8.29
N ARG A 96 2.57 -24.23 9.51
CA ARG A 96 3.62 -24.51 10.51
C ARG A 96 4.53 -25.65 10.07
N ALA A 97 3.96 -26.75 9.57
CA ALA A 97 4.72 -27.91 9.11
C ALA A 97 5.63 -27.59 7.92
N GLN A 98 5.18 -26.71 7.01
CA GLN A 98 5.96 -26.29 5.84
C GLN A 98 7.10 -25.32 6.19
N GLY A 99 7.11 -24.72 7.38
CA GLY A 99 8.12 -23.73 7.76
C GLY A 99 8.13 -22.46 6.89
N CYS A 100 7.04 -22.18 6.17
CA CYS A 100 6.97 -21.07 5.21
C CYS A 100 6.75 -19.69 5.86
N ARG A 101 6.29 -19.68 7.13
CA ARG A 101 6.03 -18.47 7.91
C ARG A 101 7.32 -17.95 8.56
N PRO A 102 7.61 -16.63 8.52
CA PRO A 102 8.79 -16.07 9.17
C PRO A 102 8.83 -16.35 10.68
N SER A 103 10.00 -16.65 11.22
CA SER A 103 10.17 -17.05 12.62
C SER A 103 9.67 -16.01 13.62
N ASP A 104 9.88 -14.72 13.31
CA ASP A 104 9.41 -13.57 14.08
C ASP A 104 7.88 -13.41 14.06
N ARG A 105 7.15 -14.19 13.25
CA ARG A 105 5.69 -14.11 13.11
C ARG A 105 4.93 -15.30 13.68
N LEU A 106 5.64 -16.34 14.14
CA LEU A 106 5.05 -17.60 14.64
C LEU A 106 4.34 -17.45 15.99
N TYR A 107 4.52 -16.33 16.68
CA TYR A 107 3.88 -16.03 17.98
C TYR A 107 2.35 -15.87 17.90
N LYS A 108 1.77 -15.80 16.70
CA LYS A 108 0.31 -15.79 16.46
C LYS A 108 -0.10 -16.84 15.43
N GLY A 109 -1.12 -17.62 15.73
CA GLY A 109 -1.80 -18.51 14.78
C GLY A 109 -2.91 -17.81 14.01
N LEU A 110 -3.59 -18.58 13.15
CA LEU A 110 -4.85 -18.18 12.53
C LEU A 110 -5.99 -18.20 13.55
N ALA A 111 -6.88 -17.20 13.49
CA ALA A 111 -8.09 -17.16 14.32
C ALA A 111 -9.19 -18.06 13.74
N PHE A 112 -8.99 -19.38 13.81
CA PHE A 112 -9.86 -20.38 13.17
C PHE A 112 -11.30 -20.40 13.75
N THR A 113 -11.49 -20.10 15.03
CA THR A 113 -12.81 -20.06 15.69
C THR A 113 -13.73 -18.95 15.19
N VAL A 114 -13.18 -17.94 14.49
CA VAL A 114 -13.98 -16.85 13.92
C VAL A 114 -14.80 -17.33 12.72
N GLY A 115 -14.33 -18.35 12.00
CA GLY A 115 -15.02 -18.93 10.84
C GLY A 115 -15.24 -17.96 9.68
N LEU A 116 -14.57 -16.80 9.66
CA LEU A 116 -14.68 -15.80 8.60
C LEU A 116 -13.31 -15.43 8.02
N ALA A 117 -13.28 -15.27 6.71
CA ALA A 117 -12.13 -14.78 5.97
C ALA A 117 -12.56 -13.75 4.93
N ALA A 118 -11.60 -13.05 4.34
CA ALA A 118 -11.85 -12.07 3.30
C ALA A 118 -11.14 -12.48 1.99
N VAL A 119 -11.87 -12.48 0.88
CA VAL A 119 -11.34 -12.78 -0.45
C VAL A 119 -11.16 -11.48 -1.22
N CYS A 120 -10.01 -11.31 -1.86
CA CYS A 120 -9.68 -10.19 -2.75
C CYS A 120 -9.11 -10.72 -4.07
N PRO A 121 -9.16 -9.96 -5.17
CA PRO A 121 -8.33 -10.26 -6.34
C PRO A 121 -6.85 -10.32 -5.96
N ASP A 122 -6.10 -11.23 -6.58
CA ASP A 122 -4.65 -11.27 -6.43
C ASP A 122 -4.03 -10.21 -7.36
N TYR A 123 -3.62 -9.09 -6.79
CA TYR A 123 -3.03 -7.99 -7.56
C TYR A 123 -1.66 -8.31 -8.16
N THR A 124 -1.03 -9.42 -7.79
CA THR A 124 0.28 -9.79 -8.32
C THR A 124 0.21 -10.59 -9.63
N VAL A 125 -1.00 -10.84 -10.13
CA VAL A 125 -1.26 -11.51 -11.42
C VAL A 125 -2.15 -10.66 -12.32
N LEU A 126 -2.10 -10.90 -13.63
CA LEU A 126 -2.99 -10.29 -14.61
C LEU A 126 -3.83 -11.36 -15.29
N MET A 127 -5.00 -11.66 -14.73
CA MET A 127 -5.92 -12.67 -15.28
C MET A 127 -6.38 -12.35 -16.71
N GLN A 128 -6.37 -11.07 -17.11
CA GLN A 128 -6.74 -10.63 -18.46
C GLN A 128 -5.60 -10.77 -19.47
N ALA A 129 -4.39 -11.16 -19.05
CA ALA A 129 -3.21 -11.29 -19.91
C ALA A 129 -3.22 -12.58 -20.75
N ARG A 130 -4.37 -12.97 -21.30
CA ARG A 130 -4.54 -14.13 -22.20
C ARG A 130 -3.69 -14.04 -23.48
N ALA A 131 -3.14 -12.86 -23.79
CA ALA A 131 -2.25 -12.59 -24.91
C ALA A 131 -0.87 -12.04 -24.47
N ALA A 132 -0.46 -12.30 -23.23
CA ALA A 132 0.85 -11.90 -22.71
C ALA A 132 1.99 -12.40 -23.60
N ILE A 133 2.88 -11.51 -24.01
CA ILE A 133 4.12 -11.84 -24.74
C ILE A 133 5.26 -12.10 -23.74
N THR A 134 5.22 -11.42 -22.60
CA THR A 134 6.23 -11.53 -21.53
C THR A 134 5.60 -12.14 -20.28
N PRO A 135 6.41 -12.56 -19.30
CA PRO A 135 5.92 -12.83 -17.95
C PRO A 135 5.18 -11.63 -17.34
N VAL A 136 4.36 -11.89 -16.33
CA VAL A 136 3.69 -10.85 -15.54
C VAL A 136 4.60 -10.40 -14.42
N TYR A 137 4.99 -9.14 -14.44
CA TYR A 137 5.72 -8.50 -13.36
C TYR A 137 4.77 -7.73 -12.46
N CYS A 138 5.02 -7.76 -11.16
CA CYS A 138 4.33 -6.90 -10.19
C CYS A 138 5.32 -6.20 -9.28
N VAL A 139 5.08 -4.93 -9.02
CA VAL A 139 5.83 -4.11 -8.07
C VAL A 139 4.88 -3.68 -6.94
N GLU A 140 5.14 -4.11 -5.72
CA GLU A 140 4.45 -3.65 -4.50
C GLU A 140 5.31 -2.58 -3.82
N ILE A 141 4.84 -1.32 -3.82
CA ILE A 141 5.48 -0.18 -3.17
C ILE A 141 4.70 0.19 -1.91
N LYS A 142 5.36 0.36 -0.77
CA LYS A 142 4.79 1.04 0.40
C LYS A 142 5.23 2.50 0.40
N PRO A 143 4.36 3.43 -0.07
CA PRO A 143 4.79 4.76 -0.48
C PRO A 143 5.13 5.66 0.72
N LYS A 144 4.60 5.37 1.92
CA LYS A 144 4.78 6.19 3.13
C LYS A 144 4.25 7.62 2.94
N GLN A 145 4.56 8.51 3.88
CA GLN A 145 4.02 9.86 3.96
C GLN A 145 4.66 10.81 2.94
N GLY A 146 3.93 11.15 1.89
CA GLY A 146 4.33 12.03 0.79
C GLY A 146 4.11 13.53 1.01
N TRP A 147 3.58 13.93 2.17
CA TRP A 147 3.34 15.33 2.50
C TRP A 147 3.30 15.55 4.00
N LEU A 148 3.68 16.76 4.45
CA LEU A 148 3.60 17.19 5.84
C LEU A 148 2.76 18.46 5.95
N HIS A 149 1.96 18.57 7.01
CA HIS A 149 1.26 19.80 7.33
C HIS A 149 2.25 20.95 7.54
N VAL A 150 1.87 22.17 7.15
CA VAL A 150 2.79 23.33 7.13
C VAL A 150 3.44 23.61 8.49
N THR A 151 2.70 23.41 9.58
CA THR A 151 3.21 23.57 10.95
C THR A 151 4.24 22.50 11.30
N ASP A 152 4.05 21.28 10.82
CA ASP A 152 4.91 20.14 11.12
C ASP A 152 6.18 20.19 10.25
N ARG A 153 6.06 20.68 9.00
CA ARG A 153 7.19 20.94 8.09
C ARG A 153 8.17 21.96 8.66
N ARG A 154 7.68 23.07 9.23
CA ARG A 154 8.56 24.14 9.76
C ARG A 154 9.49 23.66 10.88
N ALA A 155 9.13 22.59 11.57
CA ALA A 155 9.91 22.03 12.67
C ALA A 155 10.98 21.02 12.21
N GLN A 156 11.02 20.63 10.92
CA GLN A 156 11.82 19.48 10.50
C GLN A 156 12.46 19.67 9.11
N ALA A 157 13.75 19.40 9.00
CA ALA A 157 14.47 19.39 7.72
C ALA A 157 14.24 18.11 6.89
N ARG A 158 13.60 17.08 7.47
CA ARG A 158 13.40 15.76 6.85
C ARG A 158 11.94 15.32 6.99
N CYS A 159 11.47 14.53 6.03
CA CYS A 159 10.17 13.87 6.17
C CYS A 159 10.23 12.76 7.22
N ALA A 160 9.06 12.31 7.69
CA ALA A 160 8.96 11.28 8.72
C ALA A 160 9.68 9.98 8.33
N PHE A 161 9.62 9.55 7.05
CA PHE A 161 10.33 8.35 6.60
C PHE A 161 11.85 8.51 6.71
N CYS A 162 12.40 9.61 6.17
CA CYS A 162 13.84 9.84 6.17
C CYS A 162 14.40 10.03 7.58
N ALA A 163 13.65 10.68 8.48
CA ALA A 163 14.01 10.77 9.90
C ALA A 163 13.98 9.38 10.58
N HIS A 164 12.97 8.56 10.28
CA HIS A 164 12.83 7.21 10.85
C HIS A 164 13.99 6.29 10.49
N GLN A 165 14.63 6.47 9.32
CA GLN A 165 15.79 5.67 8.93
C GLN A 165 16.95 5.79 9.94
N TYR A 166 17.17 6.97 10.53
CA TYR A 166 18.21 7.14 11.55
C TYR A 166 17.86 6.41 12.84
N LEU A 167 16.58 6.44 13.27
CA LEU A 167 16.14 5.66 14.42
C LEU A 167 16.31 4.15 14.19
N LYS A 168 15.98 3.64 13.00
CA LYS A 168 16.22 2.24 12.63
C LYS A 168 17.70 1.90 12.69
N LEU A 169 18.57 2.81 12.23
CA LEU A 169 20.02 2.66 12.29
C LEU A 169 20.53 2.63 13.75
N CYS A 170 20.07 3.55 14.61
CA CYS A 170 20.36 3.55 16.05
C CYS A 170 20.02 2.20 16.70
N ARG A 171 18.91 1.58 16.28
CA ARG A 171 18.42 0.31 16.82
C ARG A 171 19.05 -0.93 16.18
N GLY A 172 19.92 -0.75 15.18
CA GLY A 172 20.49 -1.87 14.42
C GLY A 172 19.48 -2.63 13.56
N GLU A 173 18.30 -2.05 13.29
CA GLU A 173 17.26 -2.66 12.45
C GLU A 173 17.63 -2.63 10.96
N ILE A 174 18.53 -1.71 10.57
CA ILE A 174 19.08 -1.58 9.22
C ILE A 174 20.58 -1.32 9.30
N SER A 175 21.33 -1.76 8.29
CA SER A 175 22.76 -1.47 8.14
C SER A 175 23.02 -0.24 7.27
N VAL A 176 22.07 0.14 6.41
CA VAL A 176 22.19 1.24 5.46
C VAL A 176 20.90 2.06 5.44
N VAL A 177 21.04 3.38 5.56
CA VAL A 177 19.94 4.34 5.41
C VAL A 177 19.42 4.32 3.97
N SER A 178 18.12 4.09 3.82
CA SER A 178 17.49 4.15 2.50
C SER A 178 17.57 5.56 1.92
N ARG A 179 17.89 5.65 0.62
CA ARG A 179 17.88 6.91 -0.12
C ARG A 179 16.49 7.30 -0.62
N TYR A 180 15.54 6.37 -0.55
CA TYR A 180 14.14 6.61 -0.93
C TYR A 180 13.55 7.75 -0.09
N CYS A 181 12.87 8.69 -0.76
CA CYS A 181 12.13 9.76 -0.11
C CYS A 181 10.69 9.76 -0.64
N PRO A 182 9.68 9.60 0.23
CA PRO A 182 8.28 9.70 -0.19
C PRO A 182 7.93 11.04 -0.84
N LEU A 183 8.56 12.14 -0.42
CA LEU A 183 8.33 13.45 -1.04
C LEU A 183 8.73 13.47 -2.51
N ASP A 184 9.74 12.68 -2.92
CA ASP A 184 10.11 12.51 -4.32
C ASP A 184 9.02 11.75 -5.09
N LEU A 185 8.51 10.66 -4.51
CA LEU A 185 7.44 9.85 -5.10
C LEU A 185 6.14 10.64 -5.30
N PHE A 186 5.80 11.54 -4.36
CA PHE A 186 4.58 12.35 -4.41
C PHE A 186 4.82 13.80 -4.92
N SER A 187 5.98 14.07 -5.51
CA SER A 187 6.36 15.43 -5.94
C SER A 187 5.59 15.93 -7.17
N GLY A 188 4.98 15.02 -7.94
CA GLY A 188 4.43 15.28 -9.26
C GLY A 188 5.47 15.57 -10.35
N ARG A 189 6.77 15.65 -10.01
CA ARG A 189 7.86 15.82 -10.99
C ARG A 189 8.36 14.45 -11.42
N ARG A 190 8.20 14.12 -12.71
CA ARG A 190 8.55 12.80 -13.27
C ARG A 190 9.96 12.34 -12.92
N GLU A 191 10.97 13.22 -13.03
CA GLU A 191 12.36 12.96 -12.65
C GLU A 191 12.49 12.47 -11.19
N ARG A 192 11.81 13.13 -10.25
CA ARG A 192 11.81 12.74 -8.83
C ARG A 192 11.04 11.45 -8.58
N VAL A 193 9.91 11.23 -9.25
CA VAL A 193 9.15 9.97 -9.13
C VAL A 193 9.99 8.80 -9.61
N ARG A 194 10.61 8.90 -10.80
CA ARG A 194 11.57 7.91 -11.31
C ARG A 194 12.70 7.67 -10.31
N ARG A 195 13.33 8.74 -9.81
CA ARG A 195 14.42 8.65 -8.83
C ARG A 195 13.98 7.92 -7.56
N ALA A 196 12.76 8.15 -7.09
CA ALA A 196 12.20 7.45 -5.94
C ALA A 196 12.06 5.94 -6.21
N VAL A 197 11.54 5.55 -7.38
CA VAL A 197 11.43 4.15 -7.79
C VAL A 197 12.81 3.50 -7.88
N ARG A 198 13.80 4.14 -8.53
CA ARG A 198 15.17 3.62 -8.62
C ARG A 198 15.79 3.41 -7.23
N ARG A 199 15.63 4.37 -6.32
CA ARG A 199 16.15 4.27 -4.95
C ARG A 199 15.49 3.13 -4.14
N LEU A 200 14.24 2.80 -4.44
CA LEU A 200 13.58 1.62 -3.88
C LEU A 200 14.19 0.31 -4.41
N LEU A 201 14.59 0.23 -5.69
CA LEU A 201 15.26 -0.96 -6.24
C LEU A 201 16.56 -1.29 -5.49
N HIS A 202 17.34 -0.26 -5.15
CA HIS A 202 18.64 -0.40 -4.48
C HIS A 202 18.54 -0.55 -2.95
N THR A 203 17.52 0.03 -2.31
CA THR A 203 17.32 -0.05 -0.86
C THR A 203 15.86 -0.41 -0.52
N PRO A 204 15.39 -1.62 -0.87
CA PRO A 204 13.97 -1.96 -0.84
C PRO A 204 13.37 -2.00 0.57
N GLN A 205 14.15 -2.46 1.57
CA GLN A 205 13.66 -2.71 2.93
C GLN A 205 12.28 -3.40 2.92
N ASN A 206 11.31 -2.90 3.68
CA ASN A 206 9.92 -3.32 3.61
C ASN A 206 9.05 -2.38 2.76
N ASN A 207 9.67 -1.54 1.95
CA ASN A 207 9.04 -0.53 1.10
C ASN A 207 8.86 -0.97 -0.35
N LEU A 208 9.58 -2.01 -0.79
CA LEU A 208 9.46 -2.58 -2.12
C LEU A 208 9.44 -4.11 -2.05
N LYS A 209 8.53 -4.73 -2.79
CA LYS A 209 8.61 -6.14 -3.19
C LYS A 209 8.34 -6.26 -4.68
N MET A 210 8.87 -7.32 -5.29
CA MET A 210 8.58 -7.65 -6.67
C MET A 210 8.05 -9.09 -6.77
N PHE A 211 7.21 -9.34 -7.76
CA PHE A 211 6.67 -10.66 -8.06
C PHE A 211 6.81 -10.94 -9.56
N LEU A 212 7.01 -12.22 -9.89
CA LEU A 212 7.00 -12.75 -11.25
C LEU A 212 5.92 -13.83 -11.32
N ASP A 213 4.92 -13.64 -12.19
CA ASP A 213 3.76 -14.53 -12.33
C ASP A 213 3.07 -14.85 -10.99
N GLY A 214 2.97 -13.83 -10.14
CA GLY A 214 2.38 -13.92 -8.80
C GLY A 214 3.26 -14.54 -7.71
N VAL A 215 4.46 -15.00 -8.05
CA VAL A 215 5.45 -15.58 -7.14
C VAL A 215 6.38 -14.48 -6.62
N PRO A 216 6.56 -14.33 -5.29
CA PRO A 216 7.44 -13.30 -4.73
C PRO A 216 8.91 -13.58 -5.09
N LEU A 217 9.62 -12.52 -5.48
CA LEU A 217 11.05 -12.55 -5.79
C LEU A 217 11.88 -12.18 -4.55
N ASP A 218 13.10 -12.72 -4.45
CA ASP A 218 14.05 -12.34 -3.41
C ASP A 218 14.75 -11.03 -3.77
N GLY A 219 14.63 -10.04 -2.88
CA GLY A 219 15.24 -8.71 -3.04
C GLY A 219 16.62 -8.56 -2.40
N ARG A 220 17.17 -9.62 -1.79
CA ARG A 220 18.52 -9.59 -1.19
C ARG A 220 19.60 -9.31 -2.25
N ASP A 221 20.69 -8.69 -1.82
CA ASP A 221 21.91 -8.44 -2.61
C ASP A 221 21.68 -7.71 -3.95
N GLY A 222 20.75 -6.75 -3.99
CA GLY A 222 20.45 -5.97 -5.20
C GLY A 222 19.60 -6.72 -6.23
N GLY A 223 18.94 -7.82 -5.85
CA GLY A 223 18.14 -8.66 -6.74
C GLY A 223 17.09 -7.88 -7.53
N PHE A 224 16.44 -6.88 -6.95
CA PHE A 224 15.40 -6.11 -7.64
C PHE A 224 15.92 -5.20 -8.77
N ALA A 225 17.12 -4.63 -8.65
CA ALA A 225 17.74 -3.87 -9.74
C ALA A 225 18.06 -4.76 -10.95
N ARG A 226 18.49 -6.00 -10.69
CA ARG A 226 18.71 -7.00 -11.74
C ARG A 226 17.41 -7.40 -12.41
N VAL A 227 16.37 -7.73 -11.63
CA VAL A 227 15.03 -8.05 -12.17
C VAL A 227 14.47 -6.90 -13.01
N ALA A 228 14.64 -5.65 -12.56
CA ALA A 228 14.24 -4.46 -13.32
C ALA A 228 14.97 -4.37 -14.67
N SER A 229 16.28 -4.66 -14.66
CA SER A 229 17.10 -4.71 -15.87
C SER A 229 16.69 -5.86 -16.79
N ASP A 230 16.38 -7.04 -16.25
CA ASP A 230 15.92 -8.19 -17.04
C ASP A 230 14.57 -7.90 -17.72
N ALA A 231 13.69 -7.14 -17.05
CA ALA A 231 12.36 -6.80 -17.56
C ALA A 231 12.38 -5.74 -18.69
N PHE A 232 13.29 -4.75 -18.63
CA PHE A 232 13.32 -3.60 -19.56
C PHE A 232 14.66 -3.38 -20.29
N GLY A 233 15.62 -4.28 -20.12
CA GLY A 233 17.01 -4.15 -20.55
C GLY A 233 17.86 -3.19 -19.70
N ASP A 234 17.23 -2.36 -18.87
CA ASP A 234 17.87 -1.32 -18.09
C ASP A 234 16.97 -0.89 -16.90
N GLU A 235 17.56 -0.69 -15.72
CA GLU A 235 16.83 -0.28 -14.52
C GLU A 235 16.26 1.15 -14.63
N HIS A 236 16.89 2.05 -15.40
CA HIS A 236 16.37 3.40 -15.59
C HIS A 236 15.11 3.38 -16.46
N ARG A 237 15.08 2.58 -17.53
CA ARG A 237 13.86 2.33 -18.32
C ARG A 237 12.74 1.74 -17.48
N PHE A 238 13.04 0.77 -16.63
CA PHE A 238 12.05 0.21 -15.70
C PHE A 238 11.49 1.29 -14.77
N ALA A 239 12.36 2.10 -14.16
CA ALA A 239 11.94 3.15 -13.23
C ALA A 239 11.11 4.25 -13.93
N GLU A 240 11.46 4.60 -15.17
CA GLU A 240 10.70 5.54 -16.01
C GLU A 240 9.32 4.97 -16.36
N PHE A 241 9.23 3.68 -16.75
CA PHE A 241 7.96 3.02 -17.01
C PHE A 241 7.04 3.03 -15.78
N VAL A 242 7.55 2.63 -14.61
CA VAL A 242 6.77 2.63 -13.37
C VAL A 242 6.35 4.06 -13.01
N ALA A 243 7.23 5.05 -13.16
CA ALA A 243 6.89 6.45 -12.90
C ALA A 243 5.78 6.98 -13.84
N ALA A 244 5.87 6.67 -15.13
CA ALA A 244 4.86 7.02 -16.13
C ALA A 244 3.49 6.42 -15.77
N VAL A 245 3.45 5.14 -15.41
CA VAL A 245 2.23 4.46 -14.96
C VAL A 245 1.65 5.09 -13.68
N LEU A 246 2.50 5.40 -12.70
CA LEU A 246 2.06 5.98 -11.43
C LEU A 246 1.50 7.41 -11.56
N LEU A 247 2.01 8.16 -12.54
CA LEU A 247 1.55 9.51 -12.86
C LEU A 247 0.39 9.52 -13.87
N ASP A 248 -0.02 8.36 -14.39
CA ASP A 248 -0.98 8.24 -15.50
C ASP A 248 -0.54 9.06 -16.75
N ASP A 249 0.77 9.10 -16.99
CA ASP A 249 1.42 9.84 -18.07
C ASP A 249 2.17 8.88 -19.00
N ALA A 250 1.40 8.06 -19.73
CA ALA A 250 1.93 7.07 -20.68
C ALA A 250 2.57 7.68 -21.94
N ALA A 251 2.58 9.02 -22.09
CA ALA A 251 3.28 9.69 -23.18
C ALA A 251 4.80 9.75 -22.97
N ALA A 252 5.28 9.43 -21.77
CA ALA A 252 6.68 9.41 -21.39
C ALA A 252 7.34 8.05 -21.71
N GLY A 253 8.38 8.05 -22.54
CA GLY A 253 9.04 6.81 -22.97
C GLY A 253 9.82 6.92 -24.28
N THR A 254 10.16 8.13 -24.72
CA THR A 254 11.11 8.27 -25.83
C THR A 254 12.52 7.89 -25.35
N ASP A 255 13.32 7.28 -26.22
CA ASP A 255 14.70 6.92 -25.89
C ASP A 255 15.53 8.13 -25.42
N GLN A 256 15.17 9.34 -25.86
CA GLN A 256 15.79 10.59 -25.43
C GLN A 256 15.57 10.89 -23.94
N GLU A 257 14.37 10.67 -23.40
CA GLU A 257 14.08 10.91 -21.98
C GLU A 257 14.80 9.91 -21.07
N VAL A 258 14.88 8.65 -21.51
CA VAL A 258 15.62 7.59 -20.82
C VAL A 258 17.13 7.87 -20.83
N HIS A 259 17.70 8.30 -21.96
CA HIS A 259 19.11 8.65 -22.05
C HIS A 259 19.47 9.87 -21.19
N ALA A 260 18.58 10.87 -21.11
CA ALA A 260 18.74 12.00 -20.17
C ALA A 260 18.71 11.50 -18.71
N ALA A 261 17.81 10.57 -18.37
CA ALA A 261 17.71 9.97 -17.04
C ALA A 261 18.95 9.17 -16.62
N ALA A 262 19.61 8.51 -17.57
CA ALA A 262 20.83 7.73 -17.31
C ALA A 262 22.06 8.61 -17.08
N THR A 263 22.05 9.82 -17.64
CA THR A 263 23.14 10.80 -17.50
C THR A 263 22.94 11.77 -16.34
N GLU A 264 21.75 11.81 -15.73
CA GLU A 264 21.50 12.54 -14.49
C GLU A 264 22.34 11.96 -13.34
N GLN A 265 23.25 12.78 -12.82
CA GLN A 265 23.95 12.49 -11.58
C GLN A 265 22.91 12.44 -10.44
N ASP A 266 22.84 11.31 -9.72
CA ASP A 266 22.05 11.25 -8.48
C ASP A 266 22.66 12.28 -7.53
N PRO A 267 21.95 13.38 -7.21
CA PRO A 267 22.53 14.38 -6.33
C PRO A 267 22.90 13.67 -5.03
N ALA A 268 24.18 13.76 -4.67
CA ALA A 268 24.71 13.13 -3.47
C ALA A 268 23.73 13.42 -2.32
N THR A 269 23.26 12.35 -1.66
CA THR A 269 22.28 12.41 -0.57
C THR A 269 22.56 13.62 0.29
N SER A 270 21.74 14.67 0.14
CA SER A 270 22.10 15.92 0.76
C SER A 270 21.96 15.75 2.27
N LEU A 271 23.05 15.99 3.00
CA LEU A 271 23.00 16.31 4.42
C LEU A 271 22.04 17.49 4.70
N ALA A 272 21.69 18.27 3.67
CA ALA A 272 20.85 19.46 3.72
C ALA A 272 19.35 19.21 3.96
N GLY A 273 18.85 17.97 3.81
CA GLY A 273 17.46 17.61 4.13
C GLY A 273 16.65 17.10 2.93
N CYS A 274 15.33 17.01 3.10
CA CYS A 274 14.41 16.58 2.04
C CYS A 274 13.93 17.76 1.17
N ASP A 275 13.67 17.51 -0.12
CA ASP A 275 12.98 18.45 -1.00
C ASP A 275 11.47 18.36 -0.81
N PHE A 276 10.87 19.43 -0.27
CA PHE A 276 9.43 19.54 0.01
C PHE A 276 8.65 20.23 -1.10
N GLU A 277 9.32 20.70 -2.16
CA GLU A 277 8.63 21.31 -3.29
C GLU A 277 7.90 20.23 -4.08
N ALA A 278 6.70 20.54 -4.56
CA ALA A 278 5.89 19.63 -5.35
C ALA A 278 5.08 20.43 -6.37
N ILE A 279 4.78 19.80 -7.50
CA ILE A 279 3.83 20.31 -8.48
C ILE A 279 2.54 19.49 -8.43
N PRO A 280 1.39 20.05 -8.84
CA PRO A 280 0.16 19.28 -8.93
C PRO A 280 0.32 18.04 -9.83
N MET A 281 0.02 16.86 -9.28
CA MET A 281 -0.10 15.62 -10.05
C MET A 281 -1.42 15.59 -10.83
N PRO A 282 -1.51 14.82 -11.95
CA PRO A 282 -2.78 14.53 -12.62
C PRO A 282 -3.82 14.03 -11.62
N ARG A 283 -5.04 14.58 -11.66
CA ARG A 283 -6.05 14.38 -10.62
C ARG A 283 -6.45 12.92 -10.45
N ASP A 284 -6.45 12.17 -11.54
CA ASP A 284 -6.93 10.79 -11.57
C ASP A 284 -5.82 9.76 -11.40
N CYS A 285 -4.54 10.18 -11.36
CA CYS A 285 -3.45 9.25 -11.10
C CYS A 285 -3.50 8.73 -9.65
N VAL A 286 -3.03 7.50 -9.45
CA VAL A 286 -3.09 6.81 -8.15
C VAL A 286 -2.36 7.58 -7.05
N LEU A 287 -1.23 8.23 -7.38
CA LEU A 287 -0.44 8.99 -6.42
C LEU A 287 -1.19 10.22 -5.93
N HIS A 288 -1.93 10.91 -6.81
CA HIS A 288 -2.78 12.02 -6.40
C HIS A 288 -3.87 11.56 -5.44
N LYS A 289 -4.55 10.45 -5.74
CA LYS A 289 -5.62 9.91 -4.89
C LYS A 289 -5.12 9.49 -3.51
N ILE A 290 -3.97 8.80 -3.44
CA ILE A 290 -3.33 8.46 -2.16
C ILE A 290 -2.92 9.74 -1.41
N LEU A 291 -2.32 10.73 -2.10
CA LEU A 291 -1.90 11.98 -1.46
C LEU A 291 -3.08 12.79 -0.92
N THR A 292 -4.20 12.81 -1.62
CA THR A 292 -5.45 13.43 -1.16
C THR A 292 -5.94 12.79 0.14
N MET A 293 -5.88 11.46 0.23
CA MET A 293 -6.19 10.74 1.47
C MET A 293 -5.18 11.05 2.58
N GLN A 294 -3.88 11.18 2.29
CA GLN A 294 -2.87 11.60 3.27
C GLN A 294 -3.08 13.03 3.78
N LYS A 295 -3.60 13.92 2.93
CA LYS A 295 -3.93 15.32 3.28
C LYS A 295 -5.21 15.45 4.11
N MET A 296 -5.85 14.34 4.47
CA MET A 296 -6.91 14.38 5.47
C MET A 296 -6.42 14.75 6.87
N GLN A 297 -5.10 14.75 7.11
CA GLN A 297 -4.52 15.52 8.20
C GLN A 297 -4.59 17.02 7.87
N THR A 298 -5.70 17.66 8.25
CA THR A 298 -5.99 19.07 7.96
C THR A 298 -5.34 20.04 8.95
N THR A 299 -4.79 19.55 10.05
CA THR A 299 -4.12 20.34 11.08
C THR A 299 -2.75 19.77 11.45
N GLY A 300 -1.95 20.56 12.16
CA GLY A 300 -0.68 20.10 12.71
C GLY A 300 -0.86 19.00 13.75
N PHE A 301 0.15 18.14 13.89
CA PHE A 301 0.10 17.00 14.82
C PHE A 301 -0.19 17.40 16.28
N ALA A 302 0.21 18.60 16.70
CA ALA A 302 -0.09 19.11 18.04
C ALA A 302 -1.60 19.26 18.30
N ILE A 303 -2.38 19.72 17.31
CA ILE A 303 -3.84 19.85 17.42
C ILE A 303 -4.47 18.46 17.42
N VAL A 304 -4.05 17.58 16.51
CA VAL A 304 -4.49 16.18 16.47
C VAL A 304 -4.28 15.51 17.83
N TYR A 305 -3.11 15.70 18.44
CA TYR A 305 -2.78 15.12 19.73
C TYR A 305 -3.66 15.68 20.86
N SER A 306 -3.94 16.98 20.85
CA SER A 306 -4.85 17.62 21.80
C SER A 306 -6.26 17.04 21.74
N GLU A 307 -6.81 16.81 20.54
CA GLU A 307 -8.10 16.15 20.38
C GLU A 307 -8.06 14.68 20.83
N TYR A 308 -6.99 13.96 20.50
CA TYR A 308 -6.77 12.60 21.00
C TYR A 308 -6.74 12.55 22.54
N ASP A 309 -6.07 13.51 23.19
CA ASP A 309 -5.96 13.57 24.65
C ASP A 309 -7.31 13.89 25.32
N ARG A 310 -8.25 14.51 24.63
CA ARG A 310 -9.63 14.69 25.12
C ARG A 310 -10.55 13.50 24.79
N SER A 311 -10.20 12.70 23.79
CA SER A 311 -11.04 11.58 23.33
C SER A 311 -11.12 10.42 24.37
N PRO A 312 -12.21 9.65 24.42
CA PRO A 312 -12.27 8.44 25.24
C PRO A 312 -11.28 7.36 24.75
N LYS A 313 -10.52 6.75 25.66
CA LYS A 313 -9.51 5.71 25.34
C LYS A 313 -10.02 4.27 25.54
N SER A 314 -11.34 4.09 25.56
CA SER A 314 -11.94 2.75 25.72
C SER A 314 -11.69 1.87 24.49
N ALA A 315 -11.86 0.56 24.64
CA ALA A 315 -11.74 -0.39 23.53
C ALA A 315 -12.77 -0.09 22.42
N ALA A 316 -14.01 0.26 22.79
CA ALA A 316 -15.08 0.60 21.87
C ALA A 316 -14.80 1.88 21.06
N ALA A 317 -14.05 2.84 21.62
CA ALA A 317 -13.77 4.11 20.94
C ALA A 317 -12.66 4.01 19.88
N GLN A 318 -11.83 2.96 19.91
CA GLN A 318 -10.61 2.86 19.08
C GLN A 318 -10.86 3.06 17.58
N PHE A 319 -12.05 2.70 17.08
CA PHE A 319 -12.39 2.74 15.66
C PHE A 319 -13.61 3.62 15.33
N GLY A 320 -14.02 4.52 16.24
CA GLY A 320 -15.23 5.35 16.03
C GLY A 320 -15.19 6.23 14.77
N HIS A 321 -13.99 6.56 14.28
CA HIS A 321 -13.79 7.28 13.01
C HIS A 321 -14.31 6.50 11.79
N VAL A 322 -14.36 5.16 11.86
CA VAL A 322 -14.87 4.32 10.78
C VAL A 322 -16.35 4.57 10.55
N ASP A 323 -17.17 4.51 11.60
CA ASP A 323 -18.62 4.72 11.45
C ASP A 323 -18.95 6.18 11.05
N ARG A 324 -18.12 7.15 11.46
CA ARG A 324 -18.23 8.53 10.99
C ARG A 324 -17.90 8.65 9.51
N LEU A 325 -16.78 8.08 9.06
CA LEU A 325 -16.40 8.06 7.64
C LEU A 325 -17.44 7.35 6.77
N VAL A 326 -17.98 6.20 7.21
CA VAL A 326 -19.00 5.44 6.46
C VAL A 326 -20.27 6.27 6.26
N ARG A 327 -20.77 6.93 7.32
CA ARG A 327 -21.95 7.82 7.22
C ARG A 327 -21.71 8.97 6.25
N VAL A 328 -20.52 9.55 6.32
CA VAL A 328 -20.10 10.65 5.47
C VAL A 328 -19.98 10.22 4.01
N ALA A 329 -19.35 9.08 3.73
CA ALA A 329 -19.20 8.53 2.38
C ALA A 329 -20.56 8.18 1.74
N ALA A 330 -21.53 7.73 2.55
CA ALA A 330 -22.89 7.47 2.10
C ALA A 330 -23.67 8.74 1.72
N ALA A 331 -23.34 9.90 2.30
CA ALA A 331 -24.03 11.16 2.03
C ALA A 331 -23.60 11.84 0.70
N GLY A 332 -22.54 11.36 0.04
CA GLY A 332 -22.18 11.78 -1.33
C GLY A 332 -21.70 13.23 -1.51
N GLY A 333 -21.39 13.95 -0.42
CA GLY A 333 -20.96 15.36 -0.45
C GLY A 333 -19.48 15.58 -0.13
N GLN A 334 -19.02 16.84 -0.31
CA GLN A 334 -17.69 17.27 0.13
C GLN A 334 -17.63 17.19 1.66
N PHE A 335 -16.77 16.33 2.19
CA PHE A 335 -16.83 15.99 3.60
C PHE A 335 -15.66 16.52 4.41
N VAL A 336 -15.99 17.03 5.60
CA VAL A 336 -15.03 17.53 6.57
C VAL A 336 -15.00 16.53 7.73
N LEU A 337 -13.87 15.83 7.86
CA LEU A 337 -13.59 15.05 9.05
C LEU A 337 -13.03 15.96 10.13
N ASP A 338 -13.31 15.65 11.39
CA ASP A 338 -12.60 16.30 12.48
C ASP A 338 -11.08 16.01 12.39
N PRO A 339 -10.23 16.82 13.03
CA PRO A 339 -8.78 16.67 12.94
C PRO A 339 -8.25 15.28 13.32
N LEU A 340 -8.87 14.61 14.30
CA LEU A 340 -8.43 13.31 14.80
C LEU A 340 -8.80 12.20 13.81
N ASP A 341 -10.03 12.21 13.33
CA ASP A 341 -10.52 11.28 12.30
C ASP A 341 -9.75 11.41 10.99
N GLY A 342 -9.55 12.66 10.55
CA GLY A 342 -8.77 12.97 9.36
C GLY A 342 -7.33 12.45 9.47
N TYR A 343 -6.72 12.56 10.65
CA TYR A 343 -5.40 12.00 10.92
C TYR A 343 -5.38 10.46 10.85
N LEU A 344 -6.38 9.77 11.40
CA LEU A 344 -6.44 8.30 11.33
C LEU A 344 -6.64 7.79 9.91
N VAL A 345 -7.44 8.49 9.10
CA VAL A 345 -7.58 8.23 7.66
C VAL A 345 -6.26 8.47 6.93
N ALA A 346 -5.57 9.57 7.22
CA ALA A 346 -4.25 9.84 6.68
C ALA A 346 -3.23 8.75 7.07
N ALA A 347 -3.25 8.29 8.32
CA ALA A 347 -2.38 7.21 8.81
C ALA A 347 -2.64 5.87 8.11
N THR A 348 -3.88 5.58 7.69
CA THR A 348 -4.16 4.45 6.78
C THR A 348 -3.43 4.61 5.45
N ALA A 349 -3.51 5.77 4.81
CA ALA A 349 -2.87 6.04 3.52
C ALA A 349 -1.33 6.03 3.59
N GLN A 350 -0.75 6.30 4.75
CA GLN A 350 0.70 6.25 4.97
C GLN A 350 1.24 4.81 5.06
N ASP A 351 0.37 3.85 5.34
CA ASP A 351 0.73 2.43 5.53
C ASP A 351 0.13 1.49 4.47
N CYS A 352 -0.54 2.04 3.45
CA CYS A 352 -1.06 1.26 2.33
C CYS A 352 0.07 0.67 1.47
N SER A 353 -0.31 -0.26 0.60
CA SER A 353 0.56 -0.88 -0.39
C SER A 353 0.01 -0.58 -1.79
N LEU A 354 0.87 -0.16 -2.71
CA LEU A 354 0.56 0.21 -4.08
C LEU A 354 1.17 -0.82 -5.04
N PHE A 355 0.34 -1.43 -5.87
CA PHE A 355 0.68 -2.47 -6.82
C PHE A 355 0.69 -1.89 -8.22
N VAL A 356 1.79 -2.11 -8.94
CA VAL A 356 1.90 -1.88 -10.38
C VAL A 356 2.19 -3.22 -11.03
N THR A 357 1.20 -3.76 -11.73
CA THR A 357 1.27 -5.10 -12.32
C THR A 357 1.17 -4.98 -13.82
N PHE A 358 2.13 -5.55 -14.55
CA PHE A 358 2.22 -5.35 -15.98
C PHE A 358 2.79 -6.55 -16.73
N SER A 359 2.50 -6.61 -18.02
CA SER A 359 3.05 -7.58 -18.96
C SER A 359 3.09 -6.97 -20.36
N GLY A 360 4.14 -7.24 -21.11
CA GLY A 360 4.18 -6.96 -22.54
C GLY A 360 3.04 -7.68 -23.27
N THR A 361 2.42 -6.99 -24.22
CA THR A 361 1.27 -7.47 -25.00
C THR A 361 1.39 -7.03 -26.46
N ARG A 362 0.61 -7.66 -27.35
CA ARG A 362 0.51 -7.20 -28.75
C ARG A 362 -0.29 -5.90 -28.82
N MET A 363 -0.08 -5.14 -29.89
CA MET A 363 -0.92 -3.98 -30.20
C MET A 363 -2.40 -4.41 -30.20
N PRO A 364 -3.31 -3.67 -29.54
CA PRO A 364 -4.73 -3.94 -29.59
C PRO A 364 -5.25 -3.86 -31.03
N SER A 365 -6.01 -4.86 -31.47
CA SER A 365 -6.54 -4.94 -32.85
C SER A 365 -7.70 -3.97 -33.12
N ASP A 366 -8.38 -3.47 -32.08
CA ASP A 366 -9.58 -2.62 -32.21
C ASP A 366 -9.34 -1.19 -31.70
N THR A 367 -9.66 -0.20 -32.55
CA THR A 367 -9.38 1.24 -32.36
C THR A 367 -10.48 2.02 -31.63
N VAL A 368 -11.58 1.39 -31.19
CA VAL A 368 -12.80 2.13 -30.78
C VAL A 368 -12.91 2.39 -29.27
N GLN A 369 -12.13 1.72 -28.43
CA GLN A 369 -11.94 2.08 -27.02
C GLN A 369 -10.49 1.83 -26.66
N GLN A 370 -9.72 2.88 -26.33
CA GLN A 370 -8.47 2.74 -25.60
C GLN A 370 -8.78 1.90 -24.34
N GLN A 371 -8.45 0.61 -24.37
CA GLN A 371 -8.77 -0.30 -23.28
C GLN A 371 -8.04 0.22 -22.04
N ARG A 372 -8.81 0.63 -21.01
CA ARG A 372 -8.26 0.94 -19.69
C ARG A 372 -7.30 -0.18 -19.29
N GLY A 373 -6.05 0.16 -18.99
CA GLY A 373 -5.03 -0.82 -18.63
C GLY A 373 -4.20 -1.37 -19.78
N VAL A 374 -4.11 -0.69 -20.94
CA VAL A 374 -3.01 -0.90 -21.90
C VAL A 374 -2.31 0.43 -22.16
N VAL A 375 -0.98 0.45 -22.00
CA VAL A 375 -0.14 1.62 -22.22
C VAL A 375 0.92 1.34 -23.28
N ARG A 376 1.29 2.37 -24.03
CA ARG A 376 2.45 2.33 -24.94
C ARG A 376 3.66 2.86 -24.19
N PHE A 377 4.80 2.18 -24.29
CA PHE A 377 6.06 2.66 -23.72
C PHE A 377 7.21 2.28 -24.66
N GLY A 378 7.93 3.30 -25.15
CA GLY A 378 8.88 3.14 -26.26
C GLY A 378 8.21 2.57 -27.50
N THR A 379 8.75 1.45 -27.99
CA THR A 379 8.22 0.70 -29.14
C THR A 379 7.24 -0.41 -28.75
N GLY A 380 7.08 -0.69 -27.45
CA GLY A 380 6.27 -1.79 -26.92
C GLY A 380 4.89 -1.36 -26.41
N TRP A 381 4.02 -2.36 -26.26
CA TRP A 381 2.71 -2.24 -25.61
C TRP A 381 2.67 -3.10 -24.36
N TYR A 382 2.09 -2.56 -23.29
CA TYR A 382 2.03 -3.22 -21.99
C TYR A 382 0.61 -3.20 -21.46
N ALA A 383 0.10 -4.37 -21.08
CA ALA A 383 -1.08 -4.45 -20.22
C ALA A 383 -0.63 -4.06 -18.81
N VAL A 384 -1.38 -3.17 -18.15
CA VAL A 384 -1.04 -2.58 -16.85
C VAL A 384 -2.28 -2.54 -15.96
N GLN A 385 -2.09 -2.89 -14.69
CA GLN A 385 -3.06 -2.73 -13.63
C GLN A 385 -2.38 -2.03 -12.44
N VAL A 386 -3.04 -1.00 -11.93
CA VAL A 386 -2.61 -0.30 -10.72
C VAL A 386 -3.65 -0.50 -9.64
N LYS A 387 -3.23 -0.97 -8.46
CA LYS A 387 -4.11 -1.27 -7.34
C LYS A 387 -3.52 -0.85 -5.99
N VAL A 388 -4.35 -0.63 -4.99
CA VAL A 388 -3.99 -0.22 -3.63
C VAL A 388 -4.61 -1.20 -2.65
N SER A 389 -3.83 -1.68 -1.69
CA SER A 389 -4.26 -2.58 -0.62
C SER A 389 -3.75 -2.12 0.75
N ASP A 390 -3.97 -2.95 1.78
CA ASP A 390 -3.55 -2.69 3.17
C ASP A 390 -4.20 -1.42 3.78
N LEU A 391 -5.48 -1.21 3.46
CA LEU A 391 -6.30 -0.08 3.92
C LEU A 391 -7.03 -0.39 5.23
N ASP A 392 -6.41 -1.18 6.11
CA ASP A 392 -7.01 -1.50 7.41
C ASP A 392 -7.05 -0.23 8.30
N PRO A 393 -8.18 0.06 8.98
CA PRO A 393 -8.34 1.27 9.78
C PRO A 393 -7.35 1.30 10.94
N LYS A 394 -6.89 2.51 11.28
CA LYS A 394 -5.91 2.72 12.35
C LYS A 394 -6.63 2.98 13.68
N PRO A 395 -6.31 2.25 14.75
CA PRO A 395 -6.93 2.51 16.06
C PRO A 395 -6.47 3.87 16.61
N LEU A 396 -7.27 4.48 17.50
CA LEU A 396 -6.91 5.72 18.21
C LEU A 396 -5.51 5.67 18.83
N SER A 397 -5.11 4.54 19.41
CA SER A 397 -3.76 4.34 19.97
C SER A 397 -2.60 4.59 18.99
N THR A 398 -2.87 4.66 17.69
CA THR A 398 -1.90 5.05 16.65
C THR A 398 -1.35 6.46 16.89
N VAL A 399 -2.17 7.40 17.37
CA VAL A 399 -1.74 8.78 17.64
C VAL A 399 -0.64 8.80 18.70
N GLU A 400 -0.83 8.11 19.82
CA GLU A 400 0.17 8.04 20.88
C GLU A 400 1.44 7.28 20.44
N LYS A 401 1.29 6.21 19.64
CA LYS A 401 2.43 5.51 19.03
C LYS A 401 3.24 6.45 18.13
N HIS A 402 2.57 7.25 17.33
CA HIS A 402 3.22 8.22 16.45
C HIS A 402 3.88 9.35 17.25
N ARG A 403 3.28 9.84 18.33
CA ARG A 403 3.93 10.83 19.20
C ARG A 403 5.25 10.31 19.76
N LYS A 404 5.25 9.11 20.36
CA LYS A 404 6.46 8.47 20.91
C LYS A 404 7.51 8.25 19.83
N ARG A 405 7.12 7.67 18.69
CA ARG A 405 8.02 7.47 17.56
C ARG A 405 8.63 8.79 17.07
N ASN A 406 7.83 9.84 16.97
CA ASN A 406 8.31 11.15 16.51
C ASN A 406 9.34 11.75 17.47
N ALA A 407 9.15 11.60 18.78
CA ALA A 407 10.17 11.99 19.77
C ALA A 407 11.47 11.19 19.61
N ASP A 408 11.38 9.86 19.49
CA ASP A 408 12.56 9.00 19.30
C ASP A 408 13.31 9.33 18.00
N MET A 409 12.58 9.66 16.93
CA MET A 409 13.17 10.04 15.64
C MET A 409 13.97 11.34 15.72
N LEU A 410 13.49 12.32 16.49
CA LEU A 410 14.20 13.59 16.70
C LEU A 410 15.54 13.33 17.41
N LEU A 411 15.51 12.61 18.52
CA LEU A 411 16.71 12.24 19.27
C LEU A 411 17.72 11.46 18.40
N ALA A 412 17.25 10.51 17.59
CA ALA A 412 18.10 9.75 16.68
C ALA A 412 18.73 10.64 15.58
N CYS A 413 17.97 11.62 15.06
CA CYS A 413 18.49 12.56 14.09
C CYS A 413 19.56 13.47 14.70
N GLU A 414 19.35 13.99 15.91
CA GLU A 414 20.32 14.82 16.64
C GLU A 414 21.65 14.07 16.82
N GLN A 415 21.60 12.80 17.23
CA GLN A 415 22.77 11.94 17.42
C GLN A 415 23.62 11.76 16.15
N TYR A 416 22.97 11.51 15.00
CA TYR A 416 23.68 11.18 13.75
C TYR A 416 24.03 12.40 12.89
N LEU A 417 23.27 13.49 13.01
CA LEU A 417 23.42 14.66 12.15
C LEU A 417 24.09 15.84 12.86
N GLY A 418 24.31 15.74 14.18
CA GLY A 418 25.00 16.77 14.97
C GLY A 418 24.30 18.13 14.93
N ARG A 419 22.97 18.15 14.86
CA ARG A 419 22.14 19.35 14.83
C ARG A 419 21.10 19.31 15.91
#